data_AF-A0A841ER80-F1
#
_entry.id   AF-A0A841ER80-F1
#
_cell.length_a   1.000
_cell.length_b   1.000
_cell.length_c   1.000
_cell.angle_alpha   90.00
_cell.angle_beta   90.00
_cell.angle_gamma   90.00
#
_symmetry.space_group_name_H-M   'P 1'
#
loop_
_entity.id
_entity.type
_entity.pdbx_description
1 polymer ?
#
loop_
_entity_poly.entity_id
_entity_poly.type
_entity_poly.pdbx_seq_one_letter_code
_entity_poly.pdbx_strand_id
1 'polypeptide(L)'
;MGTIINDRIDVRISKEQKEFVKYASEISGFKNLSEFIIYCINKQANEIILENNLILKSLEDKRVFVDAILNPPQPNSKLKRAQLNYKKFIEQNASSDSEIS
;
A
#
# COMPACT_ATOMS: atom_id res chain seq x y z
N MET A 1 -11.91 -25.29 10.84
CA MET A 1 -11.45 -25.18 9.44
C MET A 1 -12.23 -24.02 8.84
N GLY A 2 -11.61 -22.84 8.68
CA GLY A 2 -12.29 -21.65 8.16
C GLY A 2 -12.66 -21.88 6.70
N THR A 3 -13.92 -21.67 6.36
CA THR A 3 -14.43 -21.82 4.99
C THR A 3 -13.72 -20.81 4.08
N ILE A 4 -13.06 -21.27 3.02
CA ILE A 4 -12.49 -20.38 2.01
C ILE A 4 -13.67 -19.82 1.20
N ILE A 5 -13.92 -18.52 1.33
CA ILE A 5 -14.94 -17.82 0.53
C ILE A 5 -14.30 -17.54 -0.83
N ASN A 6 -14.72 -18.28 -1.86
CA ASN A 6 -14.30 -18.05 -3.24
C ASN A 6 -15.23 -17.03 -3.90
N ASP A 7 -14.64 -16.14 -4.70
CA ASP A 7 -15.37 -15.14 -5.50
C ASP A 7 -14.99 -15.23 -6.98
N ARG A 8 -15.77 -14.60 -7.88
CA ARG A 8 -15.62 -14.70 -9.33
C ARG A 8 -15.46 -13.33 -9.99
N ILE A 9 -14.65 -13.30 -11.06
CA ILE A 9 -14.49 -12.14 -11.94
C ILE A 9 -15.16 -12.47 -13.27
N ASP A 10 -16.26 -11.80 -13.58
CA ASP A 10 -16.99 -11.95 -14.84
C ASP A 10 -16.57 -10.86 -15.84
N VAL A 11 -15.90 -11.25 -16.92
CA VAL A 11 -15.44 -10.34 -17.97
C VAL A 11 -15.81 -10.87 -19.35
N ARG A 12 -16.39 -10.00 -20.19
CA ARG A 12 -16.61 -10.28 -21.61
C ARG A 12 -15.46 -9.71 -22.43
N ILE A 13 -14.85 -10.55 -23.25
CA ILE A 13 -13.77 -10.18 -24.17
C ILE A 13 -14.12 -10.59 -25.60
N SER A 14 -13.51 -9.92 -26.58
CA SER A 14 -13.66 -10.31 -27.99
C SER A 14 -12.95 -11.64 -28.28
N LYS A 15 -13.31 -12.28 -29.40
CA LYS A 15 -12.61 -13.48 -29.87
C LYS A 15 -11.13 -13.20 -30.11
N GLU A 16 -10.82 -12.06 -30.73
CA GLU A 16 -9.45 -11.63 -31.03
C GLU A 16 -8.63 -11.46 -29.76
N GLN A 17 -9.18 -10.80 -28.73
CA GLN A 17 -8.52 -10.68 -27.43
C GLN A 17 -8.27 -12.04 -26.79
N LYS A 18 -9.23 -12.96 -26.87
CA LYS A 18 -9.06 -14.31 -26.34
C LYS A 18 -7.92 -15.06 -27.03
N GLU A 19 -7.83 -15.01 -28.36
CA GLU A 19 -6.75 -15.66 -29.11
C GLU A 19 -5.39 -15.03 -28.79
N PHE A 20 -5.33 -13.70 -28.69
CA PHE A 20 -4.11 -12.99 -28.31
C PHE A 20 -3.60 -13.42 -26.93
N VAL A 21 -4.47 -13.40 -25.91
CA VAL A 21 -4.10 -13.78 -24.55
C VAL A 21 -3.75 -15.27 -24.49
N LYS A 22 -4.44 -16.13 -25.25
CA LYS A 22 -4.10 -17.55 -25.35
C LYS A 22 -2.71 -17.77 -25.92
N TYR A 23 -2.38 -17.13 -27.03
CA TYR A 23 -1.05 -17.21 -27.63
C TYR A 23 0.05 -16.72 -26.67
N ALA A 24 -0.20 -15.60 -25.98
CA ALA A 24 0.72 -15.11 -24.95
C ALA A 24 0.91 -16.12 -23.81
N SER A 25 -0.15 -16.82 -23.38
CA SER A 25 -0.09 -17.85 -22.34
C SER A 25 0.76 -19.06 -22.76
N GLU A 26 0.66 -19.46 -24.03
CA GLU A 26 1.42 -20.59 -24.59
C GLU A 26 2.92 -20.28 -24.64
N ILE A 27 3.29 -19.09 -25.15
CA ILE A 27 4.70 -18.65 -25.17
C ILE A 27 5.26 -18.49 -23.76
N SER A 28 4.44 -18.03 -22.82
CA SER A 28 4.84 -17.84 -21.42
C SER A 28 4.93 -19.15 -20.63
N GLY A 29 4.56 -20.30 -21.24
CA GLY A 29 4.69 -21.63 -20.64
C GLY A 29 3.62 -21.99 -19.62
N PHE A 30 2.48 -21.29 -19.61
CA PHE A 30 1.38 -21.59 -18.69
C PHE A 30 0.58 -22.81 -19.14
N LYS A 31 0.13 -23.61 -18.16
CA LYS A 31 -0.64 -24.85 -18.44
C LYS A 31 -2.07 -24.56 -18.86
N ASN A 32 -2.63 -23.42 -18.44
CA ASN A 32 -3.99 -23.02 -18.78
C ASN A 32 -4.14 -21.49 -18.82
N LEU A 33 -5.11 -21.03 -19.62
CA LEU A 33 -5.37 -19.61 -19.86
C LEU A 33 -5.81 -18.87 -18.58
N SER A 34 -6.58 -19.52 -17.70
CA SER A 34 -7.07 -18.91 -16.47
C SER A 34 -5.93 -18.59 -15.50
N GLU A 35 -4.99 -19.50 -15.33
CA GLU A 35 -3.79 -19.32 -14.51
C GLU A 35 -2.93 -18.17 -15.03
N PHE A 36 -2.76 -18.08 -16.35
CA PHE A 36 -2.08 -16.95 -16.98
C PHE A 36 -2.79 -15.62 -16.70
N ILE A 37 -4.11 -15.56 -16.86
CA ILE A 37 -4.90 -14.35 -16.58
C ILE A 37 -4.75 -13.92 -15.11
N ILE A 38 -4.88 -14.87 -14.17
CA ILE A 38 -4.73 -14.59 -12.75
C ILE A 38 -3.31 -14.12 -12.43
N TYR A 39 -2.29 -14.73 -13.03
CA TYR A 39 -0.90 -14.29 -12.87
C TYR A 39 -0.71 -12.85 -13.35
N CYS A 40 -1.17 -12.52 -14.56
CA CYS A 40 -1.04 -11.18 -15.13
C CYS A 40 -1.78 -10.12 -14.31
N ILE A 41 -3.02 -10.41 -13.88
CA ILE A 41 -3.81 -9.48 -13.05
C ILE A 41 -3.09 -9.22 -11.72
N ASN A 42 -2.62 -10.28 -11.04
CA ASN A 42 -1.91 -10.12 -9.77
C ASN A 42 -0.60 -9.36 -9.95
N LYS A 43 0.16 -9.64 -11.00
CA LYS A 43 1.41 -8.92 -11.28
C LYS A 43 1.14 -7.43 -11.46
N GLN A 44 0.19 -7.08 -12.33
CA GLN A 44 -0.14 -5.69 -12.61
C GLN A 44 -0.72 -4.97 -11.39
N ALA A 45 -1.59 -5.65 -10.61
CA ALA A 45 -2.15 -5.09 -9.40
C ALA A 45 -1.06 -4.80 -8.36
N ASN A 46 -0.12 -5.73 -8.16
CA ASN A 46 1.02 -5.52 -7.26
C ASN A 46 1.89 -4.35 -7.71
N GLU A 47 2.22 -4.26 -9.00
CA GLU A 47 2.98 -3.14 -9.55
C GLU A 47 2.27 -1.80 -9.28
N ILE A 48 0.97 -1.71 -9.55
CA ILE A 48 0.17 -0.50 -9.27
C ILE A 48 0.19 -0.15 -7.77
N ILE A 49 -0.05 -1.14 -6.90
CA ILE A 49 -0.09 -0.91 -5.45
C ILE A 49 1.29 -0.45 -4.95
N LEU A 50 2.36 -1.10 -5.39
CA LEU A 50 3.72 -0.71 -5.02
C LEU A 50 4.03 0.70 -5.52
N GLU A 51 3.76 1.02 -6.78
CA GLU A 51 3.99 2.34 -7.34
C GLU A 51 3.24 3.46 -6.62
N ASN A 52 2.04 3.18 -6.12
CA ASN A 52 1.24 4.15 -5.36
C ASN A 52 1.67 4.25 -3.89
N ASN A 53 2.16 3.17 -3.29
CA ASN A 53 2.61 3.14 -1.89
C ASN A 53 4.07 3.57 -1.69
N LEU A 54 4.81 3.83 -2.77
CA LEU A 54 6.15 4.39 -2.69
C LEU A 54 6.09 5.87 -2.28
N ILE A 55 6.17 6.11 -0.97
CA ILE A 55 6.25 7.45 -0.34
C ILE A 55 7.44 8.26 -0.89
N LEU A 56 8.50 7.58 -1.33
CA LEU A 56 9.74 8.19 -1.81
C LEU A 56 9.90 7.95 -3.32
N LYS A 57 8.99 8.52 -4.10
CA LYS A 57 8.93 8.29 -5.55
C LYS A 57 10.06 9.02 -6.29
N SER A 58 10.41 10.24 -5.88
CA SER A 58 11.51 10.99 -6.51
C SER A 58 12.87 10.68 -5.86
N LEU A 59 13.95 10.90 -6.63
CA LEU A 59 15.32 10.82 -6.10
C LEU A 59 15.54 11.85 -4.98
N GLU A 60 14.91 13.01 -5.08
CA GLU A 60 15.03 14.07 -4.08
C GLU A 60 14.33 13.67 -2.77
N ASP A 61 13.16 13.04 -2.82
CA ASP A 61 12.47 12.53 -1.63
C ASP A 61 13.33 11.49 -0.92
N LYS A 62 13.94 10.56 -1.69
CA LYS A 62 14.86 9.56 -1.14
C LYS A 62 16.07 10.21 -0.48
N ARG A 63 16.63 11.25 -1.10
CA ARG A 63 17.77 12.01 -0.56
C ARG A 63 17.40 12.69 0.75
N VAL A 64 16.29 13.42 0.78
CA VAL A 64 15.79 14.11 1.99
C VAL A 64 15.49 13.11 3.10
N PHE A 65 14.88 11.96 2.78
CA PHE A 65 14.57 10.92 3.75
C PHE A 65 15.83 10.28 4.34
N VAL A 66 16.80 9.90 3.50
CA VAL A 66 18.08 9.33 3.95
C VAL A 66 18.85 10.35 4.78
N ASP A 67 18.90 11.61 4.35
CA ASP A 67 19.55 12.68 5.11
C ASP A 67 18.86 12.90 6.47
N ALA A 68 17.53 12.86 6.54
CA ALA A 68 16.81 12.97 7.80
C ALA A 68 17.03 11.78 8.75
N ILE A 69 17.36 10.58 8.25
CA ILE A 69 17.72 9.42 9.07
C ILE A 69 19.17 9.53 9.57
N LEU A 70 20.10 9.85 8.67
CA LEU A 70 21.53 9.88 9.00
C LEU A 70 21.90 11.14 9.79
N ASN A 71 21.24 12.26 9.51
CA ASN A 71 21.45 13.58 10.10
C ASN A 71 20.12 14.12 10.65
N PRO A 72 19.60 13.54 11.76
CA PRO A 72 18.29 13.91 12.28
C PRO A 72 18.24 15.40 12.64
N PRO A 73 17.36 16.19 11.99
CA PRO A 73 17.28 17.62 12.24
C PRO A 73 16.71 17.92 13.62
N GLN A 74 17.14 19.03 14.21
CA GLN A 74 16.57 19.50 15.48
C GLN A 74 15.08 19.87 15.30
N PRO A 75 14.21 19.52 16.26
CA PRO A 75 12.79 19.84 16.17
C PRO A 75 12.57 21.35 16.16
N ASN A 76 11.80 21.83 15.19
CA ASN A 76 11.50 23.25 15.06
C ASN A 76 10.53 23.73 16.18
N SER A 77 10.37 25.05 16.32
CA SER A 77 9.53 25.66 17.35
C SER A 77 8.06 25.23 17.27
N LYS A 78 7.53 25.00 16.06
CA LYS A 78 6.16 24.52 15.84
C LYS A 78 5.98 23.10 16.37
N LEU A 79 6.92 22.20 16.09
CA LEU A 79 6.88 20.80 16.53
C LEU A 79 7.01 20.70 18.06
N LYS A 80 7.90 21.50 18.67
CA LYS A 80 8.00 21.62 20.14
C LYS A 80 6.68 22.07 20.76
N ARG A 81 6.03 23.09 20.18
CA ARG A 81 4.72 23.57 20.65
C ARG A 81 3.63 22.52 20.48
N ALA A 82 3.60 21.79 19.37
CA ALA A 82 2.64 20.70 19.15
C ALA A 82 2.79 19.58 20.19
N GLN A 83 4.04 19.20 20.51
CA GLN A 83 4.33 18.23 21.57
C GLN A 83 3.81 18.70 22.94
N LEU A 84 4.05 19.97 23.30
CA LEU A 84 3.55 20.54 24.57
C LEU A 84 2.02 20.54 24.63
N ASN A 85 1.35 20.91 23.53
CA ASN A 85 -0.10 20.89 23.45
C ASN A 85 -0.65 19.46 23.60
N TYR A 86 -0.01 18.48 22.96
CA TYR A 86 -0.38 17.07 23.09
C TYR A 86 -0.22 16.56 24.52
N LYS A 87 0.88 16.89 25.21
CA LYS A 87 1.07 16.54 26.63
C LYS A 87 -0.05 17.10 27.50
N LYS A 88 -0.39 18.39 27.33
CA LYS A 88 -1.49 19.03 28.05
C LYS A 88 -2.84 18.37 27.76
N PHE A 89 -3.08 17.98 26.51
CA PHE A 89 -4.30 17.25 26.13
C PHE A 89 -4.38 15.91 26.87
N ILE A 90 -3.30 15.13 26.89
CA ILE A 90 -3.26 13.85 27.60
C ILE A 90 -3.44 14.04 29.11
N GLU A 91 -2.79 15.03 29.72
CA GLU A 91 -2.90 15.34 31.16
C GLU A 91 -4.33 15.77 31.55
N GLN A 92 -4.97 16.61 30.74
CA GLN A 92 -6.36 17.04 30.96
C GLN A 92 -7.35 15.87 30.86
N ASN A 93 -7.15 14.96 29.89
CA ASN A 93 -8.02 13.79 29.74
C ASN A 93 -7.74 12.69 30.79
N ALA A 94 -6.50 12.54 31.28
CA ALA A 94 -6.19 11.63 32.38
C ALA A 94 -6.78 12.08 33.73
N SER A 95 -7.01 13.38 33.91
CA SER A 95 -7.62 13.95 35.12
C SER A 95 -9.15 13.81 35.15
N SER A 96 -9.78 13.55 34.00
CA SER A 96 -11.24 13.36 33.88
C SER A 96 -11.69 11.94 34.26
N ASP A 97 -10.79 10.96 34.26
CA ASP A 97 -11.08 9.57 34.66
C ASP A 97 -10.97 9.34 36.18
N SER A 98 -10.41 10.29 36.95
CA SER A 98 -10.22 10.17 38.41
C SER A 98 -11.35 10.78 39.26
N GLU A 99 -12.35 11.43 38.67
CA GLU A 99 -13.50 11.99 39.39
C GLU A 99 -14.77 11.11 39.34
N ILE A 100 -14.67 9.92 38.71
CA ILE A 100 -15.72 8.90 38.72
C ILE A 100 -15.22 7.67 39.51
N SER A 101 -15.07 7.81 40.82
CA SER A 101 -15.04 6.68 41.75
C SER A 101 -15.57 7.04 43.12
#